data_AF-A0A2V9JZZ3-F1
#
_entry.id   AF-A0A2V9JZZ3-F1
#
_cell.length_a   1.000
_cell.length_b   1.000
_cell.length_c   1.000
_cell.angle_alpha   90.00
_cell.angle_beta   90.00
_cell.angle_gamma   90.00
#
_symmetry.space_group_name_H-M   'P 1'
#
loop_
_entity.id
_entity.type
_entity.pdbx_description
1 polymer ?
#
loop_
_entity_poly.entity_id
_entity_poly.type
_entity_poly.pdbx_seq_one_letter_code
_entity_poly.pdbx_strand_id
1 'polypeptide(L)' 'MSLLKISHVPPATVDPGASVLEAVHVMERHGVGAVAVLENGQPRGIFTERDVMLRVV' A
#
# COMPACT_ATOMS: atom_id res chain seq x y z
N MET A 1 -7.99 -22.94 8.14
CA MET A 1 -8.43 -21.59 8.57
C MET A 1 -8.39 -20.67 7.35
N SER A 2 -9.35 -19.76 7.18
CA SER A 2 -9.39 -18.83 6.04
C SER A 2 -8.56 -17.58 6.31
N LEU A 3 -7.78 -17.14 5.33
CA LEU A 3 -6.99 -15.89 5.39
C LEU A 3 -7.87 -14.66 5.66
N LEU A 4 -9.12 -14.69 5.23
CA LEU A 4 -10.10 -13.61 5.44
C LEU A 4 -10.40 -13.35 6.92
N LYS A 5 -10.12 -14.30 7.82
CA LYS A 5 -10.34 -14.12 9.26
C LYS A 5 -9.21 -13.36 9.96
N ILE A 6 -8.06 -13.19 9.30
CA ILE A 6 -6.85 -12.58 9.89
C ILE A 6 -6.36 -11.34 9.11
N SER A 7 -6.87 -11.10 7.91
CA SER A 7 -6.53 -9.93 7.09
C SER A 7 -7.34 -8.69 7.45
N HIS A 8 -6.72 -7.51 7.41
CA HIS A 8 -7.46 -6.26 7.29
C HIS A 8 -7.99 -6.10 5.86
N VAL A 9 -9.32 -6.02 5.72
CA VAL A 9 -10.01 -5.85 4.44
C VAL A 9 -11.01 -4.70 4.57
N PRO A 10 -11.01 -3.72 3.64
CA PRO A 10 -10.08 -3.58 2.52
C PRO A 10 -8.67 -3.14 2.97
N PRO A 11 -7.59 -3.55 2.28
CA PRO A 11 -6.26 -3.00 2.53
C PRO A 11 -6.21 -1.51 2.18
N ALA A 12 -5.25 -0.78 2.75
CA ALA A 12 -4.96 0.58 2.30
C ALA A 12 -4.39 0.56 0.87
N THR A 13 -4.85 1.48 0.02
CA THR A 13 -4.58 1.46 -1.42
C THR A 13 -4.17 2.82 -1.95
N VAL A 14 -3.47 2.82 -3.08
CA VAL A 14 -3.13 4.00 -3.88
C VAL A 14 -3.26 3.72 -5.38
N ASP A 15 -3.40 4.79 -6.17
CA ASP A 15 -3.35 4.73 -7.64
C ASP A 15 -1.89 4.62 -8.14
N PRO A 16 -1.62 3.95 -9.28
CA PRO A 16 -0.28 3.87 -9.88
C PRO A 16 0.40 5.22 -10.11
N GLY A 17 -0.38 6.29 -10.33
CA GLY A 17 0.13 7.64 -10.53
C GLY A 17 0.43 8.40 -9.24
N ALA A 18 0.11 7.84 -8.07
CA ALA A 18 0.39 8.48 -6.79
C ALA A 18 1.90 8.65 -6.57
N SER A 19 2.29 9.82 -6.08
CA SER A 19 3.65 10.09 -5.65
C SER A 19 4.03 9.23 -4.43
N VAL A 20 5.34 9.04 -4.22
CA VAL A 20 5.84 8.35 -3.03
C VAL A 20 5.36 9.00 -1.75
N LEU A 21 5.31 10.34 -1.70
CA LEU A 21 4.86 11.08 -0.53
C LEU A 21 3.38 10.78 -0.21
N GLU A 22 2.52 10.73 -1.22
CA GLU A 22 1.11 10.37 -1.04
C GLU A 22 0.96 8.93 -0.54
N ALA A 23 1.75 8.00 -1.06
CA ALA A 23 1.76 6.62 -0.58
C ALA A 23 2.20 6.53 0.90
N VAL A 24 3.24 7.25 1.30
CA VAL A 24 3.68 7.34 2.70
C VAL A 24 2.61 7.98 3.59
N HIS A 25 1.90 9.00 3.11
CA HIS A 25 0.82 9.61 3.87
C HIS A 25 -0.41 8.71 4.00
N VAL A 26 -0.66 7.82 3.04
CA VAL A 26 -1.69 6.76 3.19
C VAL A 26 -1.24 5.72 4.22
N MET A 27 0.03 5.30 4.18
CA MET A 27 0.62 4.38 5.17
C MET A 27 0.50 4.91 6.59
N GLU A 28 0.88 6.18 6.81
CA GLU A 28 0.80 6.86 8.12
C GLU A 28 -0.65 6.96 8.62
N ARG A 29 -1.57 7.45 7.79
CA ARG A 29 -2.99 7.59 8.17
C ARG A 29 -3.67 6.28 8.56
N HIS A 30 -3.24 5.16 7.98
CA HIS A 30 -3.82 3.83 8.25
C HIS A 30 -3.00 3.01 9.25
N GLY A 31 -1.82 3.48 9.66
CA GLY A 31 -0.91 2.74 10.54
C GLY A 31 -0.39 1.44 9.92
N VAL A 32 -0.11 1.43 8.62
CA VAL A 32 0.36 0.24 7.88
C VAL A 32 1.69 0.53 7.17
N GLY A 33 2.58 -0.48 7.09
CA GLY A 33 3.88 -0.36 6.40
C GLY A 33 3.85 -0.69 4.90
N ALA A 34 2.66 -0.91 4.34
CA ALA A 34 2.48 -1.23 2.93
C ALA A 34 1.12 -0.77 2.41
N VAL A 35 1.08 -0.36 1.15
CA VAL A 35 -0.15 -0.06 0.39
C VAL A 35 -0.23 -0.91 -0.87
N ALA A 36 -1.44 -1.34 -1.22
CA ALA A 36 -1.71 -2.00 -2.49
C ALA A 36 -1.88 -0.95 -3.59
N VAL A 37 -1.16 -1.13 -4.70
CA VAL A 37 -1.30 -0.28 -5.89
C VAL A 37 -2.40 -0.87 -6.77
N LEU A 38 -3.49 -0.13 -6.95
CA LEU A 38 -4.66 -0.58 -7.71
C LEU A 38 -4.88 0.28 -8.96
N GLU A 39 -5.01 -0.35 -10.12
CA GLU A 39 -5.42 0.30 -11.36
C GLU A 39 -6.80 -0.24 -11.75
N ASN A 40 -7.80 0.63 -11.90
CA ASN A 40 -9.18 0.21 -12.23
C ASN A 40 -9.73 -0.88 -11.29
N GLY A 41 -9.41 -0.79 -10.00
CA GLY A 41 -9.82 -1.76 -8.97
C GLY A 41 -9.07 -3.10 -9.01
N GLN A 42 -8.09 -3.27 -9.91
CA GLN A 42 -7.28 -4.47 -10.01
C GLN A 42 -5.90 -4.26 -9.39
N PRO A 43 -5.39 -5.20 -8.57
CA PRO A 43 -4.03 -5.11 -8.03
C PRO A 43 -2.98 -5.13 -9.13
N ARG A 44 -2.07 -4.15 -9.09
CA ARG A 44 -0.89 -4.09 -9.97
C ARG A 44 0.41 -4.33 -9.23
N GLY A 45 0.45 -4.03 -7.94
CA GLY A 45 1.63 -4.24 -7.11
C GLY A 45 1.42 -3.83 -5.67
N ILE A 46 2.52 -3.81 -4.93
CA ILE A 46 2.58 -3.40 -3.53
C ILE A 46 3.75 -2.42 -3.40
N PHE A 47 3.53 -1.34 -2.65
CA PHE A 47 4.58 -0.41 -2.25
C PHE A 47 4.73 -0.46 -0.73
N THR A 48 5.98 -0.56 -0.25
CA THR A 48 6.30 -0.79 1.16
C THR A 48 7.27 0.25 1.72
N GLU A 49 7.36 0.35 3.05
CA GLU A 49 8.41 1.12 3.72
C GLU A 49 9.82 0.72 3.24
N ARG A 50 10.04 -0.57 2.95
CA ARG A 50 11.33 -1.05 2.41
C ARG A 50 11.64 -0.44 1.04
N ASP A 51 10.63 -0.20 0.21
CA ASP A 51 10.84 0.44 -1.09
C ASP A 51 11.25 1.90 -0.92
N VAL A 52 10.66 2.62 0.04
CA VAL A 52 11.09 3.97 0.43
C VAL A 52 12.58 3.95 0.82
N MET A 53 12.94 3.07 1.74
CA MET A 53 14.29 3.01 2.32
C MET A 53 15.40 2.59 1.34
N LEU A 54 15.06 1.84 0.28
CA LEU A 54 16.05 1.29 -0.64
C LEU A 54 16.12 1.98 -2.00
N ARG A 55 15.07 2.74 -2.37
CA ARG A 55 14.95 3.28 -3.74
C ARG A 55 14.62 4.77 -3.81
N VAL A 56 14.34 5.41 -2.68
CA VAL A 56 13.90 6.82 -2.65
C VAL A 56 14.86 7.70 -1.85
N VAL A 57 15.26 7.27 -0.66
CA VAL A 57 16.20 8.00 0.22
C VAL A 57 17.64 7.53 0.06
#